data_AF-A0A4S4AMN8-F1
#
_entry.id   AF-A0A4S4AMN8-F1
#
_cell.length_a   1.000
_cell.length_b   1.000
_cell.length_c   1.000
_cell.angle_alpha   90.00
_cell.angle_beta   90.00
_cell.angle_gamma   90.00
#
_symmetry.space_group_name_H-M   'P 1'
#
loop_
_entity.id
_entity.type
_entity.pdbx_description
1 polymer ?
#
loop_
_entity_poly.entity_id
_entity_poly.type
_entity_poly.pdbx_seq_one_letter_code
_entity_poly.pdbx_strand_id
1 'polypeptide(L)'
;MSFEISDAGVGTLTGTSEHATSVSVTITGSDGSNLGPFPATLNPDGSWSVDLSGESFDEEVTYTATATATADGSWSVDLSGESFDEEVTYTATATATDNASNTATDTDTAGYDLLPTVGVSFEISDAGVGTLTGTSEHATSVSVSISGSDGSSYGPEFSGLPHNLASSLLVQQFFKKLNNR
;
A
#
# COMPACT_ATOMS: atom_id res chain seq x y z
N MET A 1 -21.36 -5.08 25.05
CA MET A 1 -22.78 -5.41 24.79
C MET A 1 -23.28 -6.30 25.92
N SER A 2 -24.53 -6.12 26.37
CA SER A 2 -25.16 -6.91 27.42
C SER A 2 -26.34 -7.72 26.87
N PHE A 3 -26.42 -9.00 27.22
CA PHE A 3 -27.51 -9.91 26.82
C PHE A 3 -28.06 -10.62 28.05
N GLU A 4 -29.38 -10.80 28.07
CA GLU A 4 -30.09 -11.55 29.11
C GLU A 4 -30.11 -13.03 28.73
N ILE A 5 -29.67 -13.87 29.65
CA ILE A 5 -29.72 -15.33 29.51
C ILE A 5 -31.02 -15.78 30.17
N SER A 6 -32.04 -16.02 29.35
CA SER A 6 -33.27 -16.65 29.79
C SER A 6 -33.21 -18.15 29.46
N ASP A 7 -33.21 -18.97 30.50
CA ASP A 7 -33.35 -20.44 30.48
C ASP A 7 -32.03 -21.25 30.38
N ALA A 8 -32.01 -22.35 31.15
CA ALA A 8 -30.87 -23.23 31.40
C ALA A 8 -30.48 -24.00 30.12
N GLY A 9 -29.76 -23.32 29.22
CA GLY A 9 -29.37 -23.94 27.95
C GLY A 9 -28.72 -23.02 26.94
N VAL A 10 -27.94 -22.02 27.36
CA VAL A 10 -27.13 -21.24 26.42
C VAL A 10 -25.96 -22.11 25.96
N GLY A 11 -26.17 -22.90 24.91
CA GLY A 11 -25.09 -23.70 24.33
C GLY A 11 -24.00 -22.81 23.74
N THR A 12 -24.38 -21.71 23.09
CA THR A 12 -23.42 -20.78 22.50
C THR A 12 -23.97 -19.37 22.52
N LEU A 13 -23.14 -18.45 22.98
CA LEU A 13 -23.37 -17.03 22.87
C LEU A 13 -22.62 -16.49 21.66
N THR A 14 -23.24 -15.59 20.91
CA THR A 14 -22.62 -14.95 19.74
C THR A 14 -22.74 -13.44 19.78
N GLY A 15 -21.82 -12.74 19.11
CA GLY A 15 -21.94 -11.31 18.86
C GLY A 15 -21.01 -10.86 17.74
N THR A 16 -20.90 -9.55 17.56
CA THR A 16 -19.95 -8.93 16.62
C THR A 16 -19.08 -7.92 17.36
N SER A 17 -17.88 -7.65 16.85
CA SER A 17 -17.01 -6.58 17.33
C SER A 17 -16.12 -6.12 16.18
N GLU A 18 -16.12 -4.81 15.93
CA GLU A 18 -15.32 -4.22 14.88
C GLU A 18 -13.87 -4.04 15.38
N HIS A 19 -12.89 -4.45 14.57
CA HIS A 19 -11.45 -4.32 14.86
C HIS A 19 -10.96 -4.96 16.17
N ALA A 20 -11.73 -5.90 16.74
CA ALA A 20 -11.27 -6.66 17.89
C ALA A 20 -10.15 -7.64 17.47
N THR A 21 -9.18 -7.83 18.34
CA THR A 21 -8.18 -8.91 18.28
C THR A 21 -8.44 -10.00 19.31
N SER A 22 -9.21 -9.68 20.35
CA SER A 22 -9.76 -10.66 21.28
C SER A 22 -11.11 -10.20 21.81
N VAL A 23 -11.95 -11.16 22.19
CA VAL A 23 -13.20 -10.90 22.91
C VAL A 23 -13.25 -11.85 24.10
N SER A 24 -13.63 -11.34 25.27
CA SER A 24 -13.93 -12.13 26.45
C SER A 24 -15.33 -11.80 26.97
N VAL A 25 -15.97 -12.78 27.59
CA VAL A 25 -17.34 -12.65 28.10
C VAL A 25 -17.37 -12.97 29.58
N THR A 26 -17.95 -12.07 30.37
CA THR A 26 -18.24 -12.30 31.78
C THR A 26 -19.75 -12.43 31.96
N ILE A 27 -20.21 -13.41 32.74
CA ILE A 27 -21.61 -13.58 33.11
C ILE A 27 -21.80 -13.13 34.56
N THR A 28 -22.82 -12.32 34.84
CA THR A 28 -23.14 -11.82 36.17
C THR A 28 -24.59 -12.15 36.51
N GLY A 29 -24.81 -12.85 37.61
CA GLY A 29 -26.13 -13.17 38.14
C GLY A 29 -26.69 -12.06 39.02
N SER A 30 -28.02 -11.94 39.06
CA SER A 30 -28.75 -11.01 39.93
C SER A 30 -28.55 -11.28 41.43
N ASP A 31 -28.11 -12.49 41.78
CA ASP A 31 -27.71 -12.93 43.12
C ASP A 31 -26.28 -12.52 43.51
N GLY A 32 -25.53 -11.89 42.58
CA GLY A 32 -24.13 -11.52 42.75
C GLY A 32 -23.13 -12.60 42.33
N SER A 33 -23.58 -13.73 41.78
CA SER A 33 -22.70 -14.73 41.17
C SER A 33 -22.01 -14.16 39.92
N ASN A 34 -20.81 -14.65 39.62
CA ASN A 34 -20.06 -14.20 38.44
C ASN A 34 -19.27 -15.38 37.84
N LEU A 35 -19.40 -15.58 36.52
CA LEU A 35 -18.73 -16.64 35.77
C LEU A 35 -17.83 -16.03 34.69
N GLY A 36 -16.72 -16.70 34.39
CA GLY A 36 -15.72 -16.24 33.44
C GLY A 36 -14.63 -15.35 34.07
N PRO A 37 -13.89 -14.56 33.25
CA PRO A 37 -14.14 -14.31 31.84
C PRO A 37 -13.88 -15.53 30.96
N PHE A 38 -14.82 -15.83 30.07
CA PHE A 38 -14.70 -16.87 29.06
C PHE A 38 -14.06 -16.30 27.80
N PRO A 39 -13.03 -16.94 27.24
CA PRO A 39 -12.47 -16.53 25.95
C PRO A 39 -13.47 -16.81 24.83
N ALA A 40 -13.68 -15.84 23.95
CA ALA A 40 -14.46 -16.05 22.74
C ALA A 40 -13.57 -16.51 21.58
N THR A 41 -14.14 -17.33 20.70
CA THR A 41 -13.59 -17.55 19.36
C THR A 41 -13.98 -16.36 18.50
N LEU A 42 -12.99 -15.61 18.02
CA LEU A 42 -13.18 -14.43 17.17
C LEU A 42 -12.82 -14.76 15.72
N ASN A 43 -13.74 -14.48 14.80
CA ASN A 43 -13.56 -14.67 13.37
C ASN A 43 -12.98 -13.41 12.70
N PRO A 44 -12.31 -13.55 11.53
CA PRO A 44 -11.78 -12.41 10.78
C PRO A 44 -12.83 -11.37 10.34
N ASP A 45 -14.10 -11.77 10.25
CA ASP A 45 -15.22 -10.88 9.90
C ASP A 45 -15.78 -10.09 11.11
N GLY A 46 -15.15 -10.23 12.28
CA GLY A 46 -15.57 -9.59 13.53
C GLY A 46 -16.69 -10.31 14.26
N SER A 47 -17.25 -11.39 13.73
CA SER A 47 -18.18 -12.25 14.47
C SER A 47 -17.42 -13.06 15.53
N TRP A 48 -18.03 -13.28 16.69
CA TRP A 48 -17.43 -14.07 17.75
C TRP A 48 -18.45 -14.97 18.43
N SER A 49 -17.96 -16.06 19.05
CA SER A 49 -18.78 -17.00 19.82
C SER A 49 -18.10 -17.48 21.10
N VAL A 50 -18.87 -17.70 22.15
CA VAL A 50 -18.46 -18.35 23.40
C VAL A 50 -19.35 -19.58 23.62
N ASP A 51 -18.73 -20.74 23.80
CA ASP A 51 -19.43 -21.96 24.21
C ASP A 51 -19.61 -21.95 25.74
N LEU A 52 -20.86 -22.05 26.19
CA LEU A 52 -21.23 -22.10 27.62
C LEU A 52 -21.92 -23.43 27.98
N SER A 53 -21.86 -24.43 27.10
CA SER A 53 -22.54 -25.73 27.29
C SER A 53 -22.06 -26.53 28.52
N GLY A 54 -20.91 -26.18 29.09
CA GLY A 54 -20.38 -26.75 30.33
C GLY A 54 -20.77 -26.00 31.60
N GLU A 55 -21.45 -24.85 31.47
CA GLU A 55 -21.79 -23.98 32.60
C GLU A 55 -23.19 -24.28 33.15
N SER A 56 -23.36 -24.13 34.46
CA SER A 56 -24.63 -24.33 35.15
C SER A 56 -25.21 -22.99 35.58
N PHE A 57 -26.48 -22.78 35.30
CA PHE A 57 -27.23 -21.57 35.65
C PHE A 57 -28.38 -21.95 36.59
N ASP A 58 -28.58 -21.17 37.65
CA ASP A 58 -29.72 -21.33 38.55
C ASP A 58 -30.97 -20.71 37.91
N GLU A 59 -32.08 -21.46 37.86
CA GLU A 59 -33.33 -21.02 37.24
C GLU A 59 -34.00 -19.84 37.99
N GLU A 60 -33.66 -19.62 39.26
CA GLU A 60 -34.16 -18.46 40.03
C GLU A 60 -33.31 -17.19 39.83
N VAL A 61 -32.14 -17.31 39.19
CA VAL A 61 -31.20 -16.22 38.99
C VAL A 61 -31.29 -15.67 37.56
N THR A 62 -31.41 -14.35 37.43
CA THR A 62 -31.30 -13.68 36.14
C THR A 62 -29.83 -13.42 35.85
N TYR A 63 -29.34 -13.90 34.70
CA TYR A 63 -27.95 -13.70 34.30
C TYR A 63 -27.85 -12.69 33.16
N THR A 64 -27.06 -11.64 33.38
CA THR A 64 -26.66 -10.69 32.35
C THR A 64 -25.23 -10.98 31.96
N ALA A 65 -24.91 -10.91 30.67
CA ALA A 65 -23.56 -11.19 30.26
C ALA A 65 -22.98 -10.14 29.34
N THR A 66 -21.69 -9.88 29.57
CA THR A 66 -20.99 -8.68 29.15
C THR A 66 -19.79 -9.10 28.31
N ALA A 67 -19.82 -8.74 27.03
CA ALA A 67 -18.68 -8.91 26.14
C ALA A 67 -17.73 -7.70 26.21
N THR A 68 -16.44 -7.98 26.37
CA THR A 68 -15.34 -7.01 26.32
C THR A 68 -14.45 -7.34 25.13
N ALA A 69 -14.35 -6.41 24.18
CA ALA A 69 -13.47 -6.52 23.02
C ALA A 69 -12.19 -5.71 23.26
N THR A 70 -11.05 -6.24 22.85
CA THR A 70 -9.77 -5.53 22.81
C THR A 70 -9.31 -5.39 21.37
N ALA A 71 -8.81 -4.23 20.97
CA ALA A 71 -8.00 -4.08 19.76
C ALA A 71 -6.52 -4.01 20.18
N ASP A 72 -5.60 -4.50 19.35
CA ASP A 72 -4.17 -4.38 19.59
C ASP A 72 -3.59 -3.01 19.15
N GLY A 73 -4.42 -2.18 18.51
CA GLY A 73 -4.04 -0.86 18.01
C GLY A 73 -3.32 -0.89 16.65
N SER A 74 -3.18 -2.06 16.03
CA SER A 74 -2.56 -2.21 14.71
C SER A 74 -3.54 -1.83 13.60
N TRP A 75 -3.05 -1.11 12.58
CA TRP A 75 -3.82 -0.77 11.38
C TRP A 75 -2.92 -0.80 10.15
N SER A 76 -3.51 -0.94 8.97
CA SER A 76 -2.80 -0.91 7.68
C SER A 76 -3.73 -0.38 6.60
N VAL A 77 -3.14 0.25 5.57
CA VAL A 77 -3.84 0.78 4.40
C VAL A 77 -3.25 0.14 3.16
N ASP A 78 -4.09 -0.41 2.29
CA ASP A 78 -3.69 -0.92 0.98
C ASP A 78 -3.70 0.22 -0.04
N LEU A 79 -2.58 0.38 -0.75
CA LEU A 79 -2.37 1.40 -1.79
C LEU A 79 -2.27 0.78 -3.20
N SER A 80 -2.64 -0.50 -3.36
CA SER A 80 -2.47 -1.26 -4.62
C SER A 80 -3.21 -0.67 -5.84
N GLY A 81 -4.18 0.21 -5.64
CA GLY A 81 -4.91 0.92 -6.70
C GLY A 81 -4.44 2.35 -6.96
N GLU A 82 -3.47 2.85 -6.21
CA GLU A 82 -3.02 4.25 -6.29
C GLU A 82 -1.80 4.38 -7.22
N SER A 83 -1.75 5.47 -8.00
CA SER A 83 -0.57 5.84 -8.78
C SER A 83 0.13 7.05 -8.16
N PHE A 84 1.45 7.02 -8.20
CA PHE A 84 2.31 8.16 -7.86
C PHE A 84 2.96 8.59 -9.17
N ASP A 85 2.62 9.78 -9.66
CA ASP A 85 3.00 10.23 -11.01
C ASP A 85 4.00 11.40 -10.99
N GLU A 86 4.42 11.83 -9.79
CA GLU A 86 5.31 12.97 -9.61
C GLU A 86 6.49 12.60 -8.71
N GLU A 87 7.71 12.96 -9.13
CA GLU A 87 8.91 12.84 -8.31
C GLU A 87 8.83 13.86 -7.17
N VAL A 88 8.27 13.42 -6.04
CA VAL A 88 8.06 14.26 -4.87
C VAL A 88 8.11 13.41 -3.60
N THR A 89 8.31 14.08 -2.47
CA THR A 89 8.09 13.50 -1.16
C THR A 89 6.60 13.54 -0.82
N TYR A 90 6.01 12.37 -0.61
CA TYR A 90 4.65 12.22 -0.10
C TYR A 90 4.66 12.20 1.43
N THR A 91 3.62 12.78 2.03
CA THR A 91 3.41 12.82 3.47
C THR A 91 2.13 12.08 3.83
N ALA A 92 2.24 11.08 4.70
CA ALA A 92 1.10 10.40 5.32
C ALA A 92 0.83 11.00 6.70
N THR A 93 -0.44 11.26 7.02
CA THR A 93 -0.87 11.75 8.34
C THR A 93 -1.91 10.80 8.91
N ALA A 94 -1.62 10.22 10.08
CA ALA A 94 -2.55 9.38 10.83
C ALA A 94 -3.13 10.17 12.00
N THR A 95 -4.45 10.08 12.20
CA THR A 95 -5.14 10.67 13.36
C THR A 95 -5.95 9.59 14.06
N ALA A 96 -5.68 9.38 15.35
CA ALA A 96 -6.47 8.52 16.21
C ALA A 96 -7.37 9.38 17.12
N THR A 97 -8.58 8.90 17.37
CA THR A 97 -9.55 9.55 18.27
C THR A 97 -10.09 8.51 19.25
N ASP A 98 -10.11 8.82 20.55
CA ASP A 98 -10.69 7.94 21.57
C ASP A 98 -12.20 8.22 21.81
N ASN A 99 -12.85 7.41 22.64
CA ASN A 99 -14.28 7.59 22.99
C ASN A 99 -14.59 8.89 23.76
N ALA A 100 -13.59 9.50 24.39
CA ALA A 100 -13.73 10.80 25.06
C ALA A 100 -13.48 11.97 24.10
N SER A 101 -13.30 11.70 22.80
CA SER A 101 -12.94 12.66 21.76
C SER A 101 -11.56 13.29 21.91
N ASN A 102 -10.64 12.67 22.64
CA ASN A 102 -9.23 13.07 22.61
C ASN A 102 -8.58 12.59 21.31
N THR A 103 -7.66 13.39 20.76
CA THR A 103 -6.98 13.05 19.51
C THR A 103 -5.46 12.94 19.69
N ALA A 104 -4.87 12.06 18.89
CA ALA A 104 -3.43 11.96 18.69
C ALA A 104 -3.15 11.94 17.18
N THR A 105 -2.08 12.61 16.74
CA THR A 105 -1.70 12.71 15.33
C THR A 105 -0.23 12.39 15.17
N ASP A 106 0.10 11.64 14.12
CA ASP A 106 1.47 11.33 13.72
C ASP A 106 1.62 11.47 12.19
N THR A 107 2.85 11.71 11.73
CA THR A 107 3.16 11.93 10.32
C THR A 107 4.41 11.19 9.90
N ASP A 108 4.40 10.60 8.71
CA ASP A 108 5.57 9.99 8.07
C ASP A 108 5.71 10.45 6.61
N THR A 109 6.91 10.34 6.05
CA THR A 109 7.20 10.79 4.68
C THR A 109 7.93 9.73 3.87
N ALA A 110 7.59 9.61 2.59
CA ALA A 110 8.28 8.74 1.64
C ALA A 110 8.57 9.50 0.34
N GLY A 111 9.81 9.40 -0.15
CA GLY A 111 10.20 9.92 -1.46
C GLY A 111 9.80 8.95 -2.57
N TYR A 112 9.26 9.49 -3.66
CA TYR A 112 9.02 8.76 -4.89
C TYR A 112 9.97 9.26 -5.99
N ASP A 113 10.63 8.33 -6.67
CA ASP A 113 11.64 8.59 -7.70
C ASP A 113 11.21 7.97 -9.03
N LEU A 114 11.22 8.78 -10.09
CA LEU A 114 10.85 8.36 -11.43
C LEU A 114 12.09 7.94 -12.22
N LEU A 115 12.11 6.67 -12.64
CA LEU A 115 13.25 6.15 -13.40
C LEU A 115 13.34 6.81 -14.79
N PRO A 116 14.57 7.10 -15.27
CA PRO A 116 14.76 7.65 -16.61
C PRO A 116 14.38 6.64 -17.69
N THR A 117 13.72 7.12 -18.74
CA THR A 117 13.45 6.35 -19.97
C THR A 117 14.21 6.94 -21.14
N VAL A 118 14.60 6.10 -22.11
CA VAL A 118 15.29 6.53 -23.32
C VAL A 118 14.84 5.71 -24.53
N GLY A 119 14.56 6.39 -25.63
CA GLY A 119 14.27 5.82 -26.94
C GLY A 119 15.31 6.29 -27.95
N VAL A 120 15.74 5.40 -28.85
CA VAL A 120 16.66 5.74 -29.94
C VAL A 120 16.21 5.09 -31.24
N SER A 121 16.31 5.84 -32.33
CA SER A 121 16.09 5.37 -33.70
C SER A 121 17.24 5.86 -34.58
N PHE A 122 17.78 4.95 -35.37
CA PHE A 122 18.92 5.21 -36.25
C PHE A 122 18.66 4.61 -37.62
N GLU A 123 18.72 5.45 -38.65
CA GLU A 123 18.51 5.06 -40.04
C GLU A 123 19.68 5.54 -40.90
N ILE A 124 20.00 4.78 -41.94
CA ILE A 124 20.99 5.18 -42.96
C ILE A 124 20.35 4.99 -44.33
N SER A 125 20.31 6.06 -45.12
CA SER A 125 19.83 6.02 -46.51
C SER A 125 20.83 5.37 -47.46
N ASP A 126 20.35 4.93 -48.64
CA ASP A 126 21.21 4.41 -49.71
C ASP A 126 22.23 5.43 -50.22
N ALA A 127 21.98 6.73 -50.02
CA ALA A 127 22.93 7.82 -50.30
C ALA A 127 24.06 7.92 -49.25
N GLY A 128 24.06 7.07 -48.23
CA GLY A 128 25.04 7.05 -47.14
C GLY A 128 24.84 8.16 -46.10
N VAL A 129 23.67 8.81 -46.08
CA VAL A 129 23.29 9.82 -45.08
C VAL A 129 22.56 9.12 -43.94
N GLY A 130 23.03 9.31 -42.70
CA GLY A 130 22.43 8.77 -41.48
C GLY A 130 21.54 9.78 -40.76
N THR A 131 20.48 9.31 -40.11
CA THR A 131 19.62 10.08 -39.22
C THR A 131 19.51 9.38 -37.89
N LEU A 132 19.75 10.12 -36.82
CA LEU A 132 19.66 9.64 -35.44
C LEU A 132 18.64 10.52 -34.70
N THR A 133 17.61 9.88 -34.17
CA THR A 133 16.59 10.54 -33.34
C THR A 133 16.44 9.79 -32.03
N GLY A 134 15.97 10.47 -30.99
CA GLY A 134 15.68 9.83 -29.72
C GLY A 134 14.70 10.63 -28.87
N THR A 135 14.26 10.00 -27.80
CA THR A 135 13.41 10.58 -26.76
C THR A 135 14.01 10.24 -25.39
N SER A 136 13.76 11.09 -24.40
CA SER A 136 14.05 10.78 -23.00
C SER A 136 13.01 11.41 -22.08
N GLU A 137 12.68 10.72 -20.99
CA GLU A 137 11.86 11.23 -19.90
C GLU A 137 12.59 10.97 -18.57
N HIS A 138 12.44 11.88 -17.60
CA HIS A 138 13.10 11.85 -16.28
C HIS A 138 14.64 11.72 -16.30
N ALA A 139 15.28 11.78 -17.48
CA ALA A 139 16.72 11.86 -17.59
C ALA A 139 17.22 13.25 -17.19
N THR A 140 18.47 13.34 -16.74
CA THR A 140 19.16 14.62 -16.52
C THR A 140 20.21 14.89 -17.60
N SER A 141 20.59 13.86 -18.34
CA SER A 141 21.51 13.93 -19.47
C SER A 141 21.26 12.75 -20.40
N VAL A 142 21.56 12.95 -21.69
CA VAL A 142 21.59 11.89 -22.70
C VAL A 142 22.99 11.87 -23.30
N SER A 143 23.56 10.67 -23.42
CA SER A 143 24.82 10.44 -24.12
C SER A 143 24.61 9.55 -25.32
N VAL A 144 25.27 9.88 -26.43
CA VAL A 144 25.15 9.10 -27.68
C VAL A 144 26.51 8.80 -28.27
N SER A 145 26.68 7.54 -28.69
CA SER A 145 27.85 7.04 -29.39
C SER A 145 27.42 6.18 -30.58
N ILE A 146 28.07 6.35 -31.73
CA ILE A 146 27.85 5.56 -32.94
C ILE A 146 29.16 4.87 -33.30
N SER A 147 29.11 3.54 -33.46
CA SER A 147 30.26 2.73 -33.86
C SER A 147 29.92 1.84 -35.05
N GLY A 148 30.92 1.62 -35.92
CA GLY A 148 30.89 0.66 -37.00
C GLY A 148 31.45 -0.69 -36.58
N SER A 149 31.06 -1.76 -37.27
CA SER A 149 31.60 -3.11 -37.06
C SER A 149 33.10 -3.23 -37.39
N ASP A 150 33.64 -2.26 -38.11
CA ASP A 150 35.05 -2.09 -38.45
C ASP A 150 35.86 -1.38 -37.35
N GLY A 151 35.20 -0.96 -36.26
CA GLY A 151 35.82 -0.20 -35.17
C GLY A 151 35.87 1.31 -35.40
N SER A 152 35.28 1.82 -36.49
CA SER A 152 35.15 3.25 -36.71
C SER A 152 34.15 3.88 -35.74
N SER A 153 34.40 5.10 -35.26
CA SER A 153 33.45 5.88 -34.46
C SER A 153 32.94 7.07 -35.27
N TYR A 154 31.65 7.35 -35.17
CA TYR A 154 30.98 8.36 -35.99
C TYR A 154 30.25 9.39 -35.10
N GLY A 155 30.47 10.67 -35.39
CA GLY A 155 29.78 11.79 -34.73
C GLY A 155 30.52 12.33 -33.49
N PRO A 156 30.13 13.51 -32.97
CA PRO A 156 30.60 13.99 -31.69
C PRO A 156 29.95 13.18 -30.56
N GLU A 157 30.69 12.90 -29.48
CA GLU A 157 30.10 12.51 -28.20
C GLU A 157 29.19 13.66 -27.76
N PHE A 158 27.88 13.48 -27.86
CA PHE A 158 26.94 14.42 -27.27
C PHE A 158 26.84 14.06 -25.79
N SER A 159 27.31 14.95 -24.92
CA SER A 159 27.20 14.83 -23.46
C SER A 159 26.53 16.10 -22.93
N GLY A 160 25.50 15.95 -22.09
CA GLY A 160 24.95 17.07 -21.31
C GLY A 160 23.93 17.98 -21.99
N LEU A 161 23.02 17.46 -22.83
CA LEU A 161 21.90 18.26 -23.32
C LEU A 161 20.89 18.56 -22.18
N PRO A 162 20.58 19.83 -21.86
CA PRO A 162 19.67 20.18 -20.78
C PRO A 162 18.20 19.93 -21.16
N HIS A 163 17.42 19.43 -20.20
CA HIS A 163 15.99 19.22 -20.30
C HIS A 163 15.25 20.56 -20.21
N ASN A 164 14.57 20.98 -21.29
CA ASN A 164 13.34 21.73 -21.09
C ASN A 164 12.33 21.56 -22.23
N LEU A 165 11.18 21.00 -21.86
CA LEU A 165 9.87 20.99 -22.56
C LEU A 165 9.85 20.32 -23.95
N ALA A 166 9.21 19.15 -24.04
CA ALA A 166 8.78 18.51 -25.30
C ALA A 166 9.85 18.48 -26.42
N SER A 167 11.11 18.22 -26.07
CA SER A 167 12.20 18.29 -27.04
C SER A 167 12.32 16.98 -27.81
N SER A 168 11.51 16.84 -28.85
CA SER A 168 11.83 15.99 -30.01
C SER A 168 13.18 16.46 -30.57
N LEU A 169 14.27 15.80 -30.17
CA LEU A 169 15.61 16.18 -30.60
C LEU A 169 15.89 15.61 -32.01
N LEU A 170 15.66 16.43 -33.04
CA LEU A 170 16.04 16.10 -34.41
C LEU A 170 17.53 16.42 -34.60
N VAL A 171 18.42 15.45 -34.37
CA VAL A 171 19.84 15.61 -34.67
C VAL A 171 20.10 15.17 -36.12
N GLN A 172 19.97 16.09 -37.08
CA GLN A 172 20.36 15.83 -38.47
C GLN A 172 21.88 15.87 -38.61
N GLN A 173 22.55 14.74 -38.33
CA GLN A 173 24.00 14.62 -38.56
C GLN A 173 24.29 14.21 -40.01
N PHE A 174 24.86 15.12 -40.78
CA PHE A 174 25.33 14.85 -42.14
C PHE A 174 26.60 13.98 -42.11
N PHE A 175 26.45 12.67 -42.28
CA PHE A 175 27.58 11.79 -42.55
C PHE A 175 27.84 11.72 -44.06
N LYS A 176 28.99 12.24 -44.52
CA LYS A 176 29.45 12.05 -45.91
C LYS A 176 30.47 10.92 -45.93
N LYS A 177 30.13 9.80 -46.59
CA LYS A 177 31.05 8.69 -46.84
C LYS A 177 32.14 9.16 -47.80
N LEU A 178 33.38 9.32 -47.33
CA LEU A 178 34.55 9.41 -48.21
C LEU A 178 34.92 7.97 -48.62
N ASN A 179 34.26 7.44 -49.65
CA ASN A 179 34.76 6.28 -50.37
C ASN A 179 35.37 6.76 -51.69
N ASN A 180 36.66 7.08 -51.67
CA ASN A 180 37.48 7.02 -52.89
C ASN A 180 38.12 5.62 -52.92
N ARG A 181 37.65 4.78 -53.84
CA ARG A 181 38.55 3.91 -54.62
C ARG A 181 38.89 4.65 -55.90
#